data_AF-A0A7R7ARN2-F1
#
_entry.id   AF-A0A7R7ARN2-F1
#
_cell.length_a   1.000
_cell.length_b   1.000
_cell.length_c   1.000
_cell.angle_alpha   90.00
_cell.angle_beta   90.00
_cell.angle_gamma   90.00
#
_symmetry.space_group_name_H-M   'P 1'
#
loop_
_entity.id
_entity.type
_entity.pdbx_description
1 polymer ?
#
loop_
_entity_poly.entity_id
_entity_poly.type
_entity_poly.pdbx_seq_one_letter_code
_entity_poly.pdbx_strand_id
1 'polypeptide(L)' 'MRRAIRGVGARLLLLPKYSPDLNPIEQALPSSSTGSERRRAETVDTVCSAIGEILDGLTATECNNYFENTGYCST' A
#
# COMPACT_ATOMS: atom_id res chain seq x y z
N MET A 1 -2.00 -20.47 7.57
CA MET A 1 -2.13 -19.00 7.50
C MET A 1 -2.73 -18.36 8.76
N ARG A 2 -4.04 -18.53 9.08
CA ARG A 2 -4.69 -17.85 10.23
C ARG A 2 -4.06 -18.10 11.60
N ARG A 3 -3.51 -19.30 11.83
CA ARG A 3 -2.79 -19.63 13.07
C ARG A 3 -1.49 -18.83 13.24
N ALA A 4 -0.77 -18.57 12.14
CA ALA A 4 0.46 -17.77 12.17
C ALA A 4 0.17 -16.29 12.45
N ILE A 5 -0.87 -15.74 11.81
CA ILE A 5 -1.30 -14.34 12.02
C ILE A 5 -1.75 -14.10 13.47
N ARG A 6 -2.59 -14.99 14.01
CA ARG A 6 -3.03 -14.88 15.41
C ARG A 6 -1.91 -15.16 16.42
N GLY A 7 -0.93 -15.97 16.06
CA GLY A 7 0.22 -16.30 16.91
C GLY A 7 1.08 -15.09 17.26
N VAL A 8 1.07 -14.05 16.41
CA VAL A 8 1.78 -12.78 16.63
C VAL A 8 0.87 -11.66 17.15
N GLY A 9 -0.38 -11.98 17.52
CA GLY A 9 -1.36 -10.99 18.00
C GLY A 9 -1.98 -10.10 16.92
N ALA A 10 -1.71 -10.37 15.64
CA ALA A 10 -2.28 -9.61 14.54
C ALA A 10 -3.75 -9.98 14.28
N ARG A 11 -4.52 -8.99 13.82
CA ARG A 11 -5.94 -9.15 13.44
C ARG A 11 -6.06 -9.19 11.91
N LEU A 12 -6.95 -10.05 11.42
CA LEU A 12 -7.28 -10.11 10.00
C LEU A 12 -8.48 -9.19 9.74
N LEU A 13 -8.26 -8.13 8.95
CA LEU A 13 -9.32 -7.29 8.42
C LEU A 13 -9.76 -7.84 7.05
N LEU A 14 -11.07 -8.02 6.87
CA LEU A 14 -11.64 -8.58 5.65
C LEU A 14 -11.99 -7.46 4.67
N LEU A 15 -11.34 -7.47 3.52
CA LEU A 15 -11.67 -6.60 2.39
C LEU A 15 -12.72 -7.30 1.51
N PRO A 16 -13.85 -6.64 1.17
CA PRO A 16 -14.80 -7.19 0.21
C PRO A 16 -14.17 -7.38 -1.18
N LYS A 17 -14.68 -8.35 -1.94
CA LYS A 17 -14.14 -8.67 -3.27
C LYS A 17 -14.32 -7.49 -4.22
N TYR A 18 -13.27 -7.15 -4.98
CA TYR A 18 -13.26 -6.03 -5.92
C TYR A 18 -13.55 -4.66 -5.30
N SER A 19 -13.09 -4.42 -4.07
CA SER A 19 -13.20 -3.12 -3.40
C SER A 19 -11.83 -2.43 -3.30
N PRO A 20 -11.21 -2.01 -4.43
CA PRO A 20 -9.95 -1.27 -4.39
C PRO A 20 -10.08 0.05 -3.63
N ASP A 21 -11.27 0.67 -3.67
CA ASP A 21 -11.57 1.91 -2.94
C ASP A 21 -11.48 1.75 -1.41
N LEU A 22 -11.58 0.52 -0.91
CA LEU A 22 -11.48 0.18 0.51
C LEU A 22 -10.09 -0.38 0.86
N ASN A 23 -9.09 -0.21 0.00
CA ASN A 23 -7.75 -0.73 0.21
C ASN A 23 -6.74 0.44 0.24
N PRO A 24 -6.19 0.82 1.42
CA PRO A 24 -5.35 2.01 1.55
C PRO A 24 -4.07 1.95 0.70
N ILE A 25 -3.59 0.73 0.37
CA ILE A 25 -2.41 0.57 -0.48
C ILE A 25 -2.64 1.08 -1.92
N GLU A 26 -3.88 1.11 -2.40
CA GLU A 26 -4.19 1.64 -3.74
C GLU A 26 -4.04 3.17 -3.79
N GLN A 27 -4.12 3.86 -2.65
CA GLN A 27 -3.84 5.31 -2.58
C GLN A 27 -2.34 5.59 -2.46
N ALA A 28 -1.60 4.73 -1.75
CA ALA A 28 -0.15 4.85 -1.60
C ALA A 28 0.62 4.39 -2.86
N LEU A 29 0.08 3.37 -3.54
CA LEU A 29 0.63 2.77 -4.75
C LEU A 29 -0.49 2.68 -5.79
N PRO A 30 -0.93 3.83 -6.36
CA PRO A 30 -1.96 3.81 -7.37
C PRO A 30 -1.56 2.87 -8.49
N SER A 31 -2.51 1.98 -8.85
CA SER A 31 -2.41 1.08 -9.99
C SER A 31 -1.74 1.84 -11.14
N SER A 32 -0.58 1.33 -11.56
CA SER A 32 0.55 2.02 -12.22
C SER A 32 0.30 2.62 -13.61
N SER A 33 -0.91 3.11 -13.89
CA SER A 33 -1.37 3.62 -15.17
C SER A 33 -1.03 5.10 -15.40
N THR A 34 -0.72 5.87 -14.34
CA THR A 34 -0.64 7.34 -14.44
C THR A 34 0.78 7.91 -14.39
N GLY A 35 1.80 7.07 -14.19
CA GLY A 35 3.18 7.52 -13.94
C GLY A 35 4.25 6.69 -14.63
N SER A 36 4.01 6.27 -15.87
CA SER A 36 5.08 5.72 -16.72
C SER A 36 5.88 6.85 -17.38
N GLU A 37 6.44 7.77 -16.59
CA GLU A 37 7.67 8.43 -17.03
C GLU A 37 8.76 7.38 -16.84
N ARG A 38 8.87 6.51 -17.85
CA ARG A 38 9.75 5.34 -17.93
C ARG A 38 11.20 5.74 -17.68
N ARG A 39 11.60 5.85 -16.40
CA ARG A 39 12.94 5.40 -16.02
C ARG A 39 12.96 3.91 -16.36
N ARG A 40 13.74 3.55 -17.36
CA ARG A 40 13.94 2.18 -17.82
C ARG A 40 14.62 1.41 -16.68
N ALA A 41 13.84 0.97 -15.70
CA ALA A 41 14.32 0.07 -14.66
C ALA A 41 14.52 -1.29 -15.33
N GLU A 42 15.74 -1.55 -15.78
CA GLU A 42 16.09 -2.72 -16.59
C GLU A 42 16.25 -3.99 -15.74
N THR A 43 16.31 -3.88 -14.40
CA THR A 43 16.49 -5.01 -13.47
C THR A 43 15.53 -4.94 -12.28
N VAL A 44 15.26 -6.09 -11.65
CA VAL A 44 14.45 -6.18 -10.40
C VAL A 44 15.02 -5.27 -9.31
N ASP A 45 16.34 -5.21 -9.19
CA ASP A 45 17.02 -4.36 -8.20
C ASP A 45 16.75 -2.87 -8.42
N THR A 46 16.77 -2.41 -9.68
CA THR A 46 16.43 -1.02 -10.02
C THR A 46 14.96 -0.70 -9.76
N VAL A 47 14.05 -1.67 -9.92
CA VAL A 47 12.64 -1.51 -9.56
C VAL A 47 12.47 -1.42 -8.04
N CYS A 48 13.13 -2.30 -7.28
CA CYS A 48 13.08 -2.29 -5.82
C CYS A 48 13.63 -0.97 -5.24
N SER A 49 14.75 -0.48 -5.78
CA SER A 49 15.33 0.81 -5.38
C SER A 49 14.39 1.97 -5.68
N ALA A 50 13.78 2.01 -6.87
CA ALA A 50 12.82 3.04 -7.24
C ALA A 50 11.56 3.02 -6.37
N ILE A 51 11.07 1.83 -5.99
CA ILE A 51 9.97 1.69 -5.03
C ILE A 51 10.40 2.20 -3.66
N GLY A 52 11.62 1.89 -3.21
CA GLY A 52 12.19 2.41 -1.96
C GLY A 52 12.19 3.92 -1.90
N GLU A 53 12.69 4.59 -2.96
CA GLU A 53 12.69 6.06 -3.06
C GLU A 53 11.27 6.66 -2.99
N ILE A 54 10.27 6.00 -3.57
CA ILE A 54 8.87 6.44 -3.49
C ILE A 54 8.36 6.30 -2.06
N LEU A 55 8.65 5.18 -1.39
CA LEU A 55 8.23 4.91 -0.02
C LEU A 55 8.89 5.87 0.98
N ASP A 56 10.14 6.27 0.75
CA ASP A 56 10.86 7.25 1.59
C ASP A 56 10.21 8.64 1.55
N GLY A 57 9.45 8.95 0.49
CA GLY A 57 8.69 10.20 0.36
C GLY A 57 7.36 10.21 1.13
N LEU A 58 6.87 9.05 1.60
CA LEU A 58 5.57 8.97 2.27
C LEU A 58 5.65 9.49 3.70
N THR A 59 4.81 10.48 4.01
CA THR A 59 4.72 11.04 5.37
C THR A 59 3.72 10.28 6.23
N ALA A 60 3.91 10.32 7.56
CA ALA A 60 2.95 9.75 8.51
C ALA A 60 1.55 10.36 8.34
N THR A 61 1.46 11.64 8.00
CA THR A 61 0.20 12.35 7.75
C THR A 61 -0.51 11.78 6.52
N GLU A 62 0.19 11.58 5.40
CA GLU A 62 -0.39 10.98 4.20
C GLU A 62 -0.85 9.55 4.45
N CYS A 63 -0.04 8.75 5.16
CA CYS A 63 -0.41 7.40 5.56
C CYS A 63 -1.71 7.40 6.39
N ASN A 64 -1.84 8.31 7.36
CA ASN A 64 -3.06 8.42 8.16
C ASN A 64 -4.27 8.78 7.28
N ASN A 65 -4.11 9.72 6.35
CA ASN A 65 -5.17 10.11 5.43
C ASN A 65 -5.62 8.92 4.55
N TYR A 66 -4.72 8.04 4.12
CA TYR A 66 -5.10 6.84 3.36
C TYR A 66 -5.98 5.89 4.18
N PHE A 67 -5.68 5.70 5.47
CA PHE A 67 -6.50 4.88 6.37
C PHE A 67 -7.85 5.52 6.68
N GLU A 68 -7.91 6.85 6.84
CA GLU A 68 -9.16 7.59 7.01
C GLU A 68 -10.05 7.48 5.76
N ASN A 69 -9.49 7.75 4.58
CA ASN A 69 -10.22 7.71 3.32
C ASN A 69 -10.80 6.32 3.00
N THR A 70 -10.18 5.26 3.49
CA THR A 70 -10.62 3.88 3.29
C THR A 70 -11.46 3.31 4.45
N GLY A 71 -11.74 4.13 5.46
CA GLY A 71 -12.64 3.78 6.57
C GLY A 71 -12.01 2.93 7.69
N TYR A 72 -10.68 2.82 7.75
CA TYR A 72 -9.97 2.05 8.79
C TYR A 72 -9.58 2.88 10.02
N CYS A 73 -9.64 4.22 9.95
CA CYS A 73 -9.37 5.11 11.09
C CYS A 73 -10.62 5.51 11.90
N SER A 74 -11.78 4.89 11.64
CA SER A 74 -12.95 5.08 12.52
C SER A 74 -12.77 4.24 13.79
N THR A 75 -12.26 4.89 14.85
CA THR A 75 -12.37 4.44 16.25
C THR A 75 -13.41 5.24 16.99
#